data_AF-A0A8C9QMX4-F1
#
_entry.id   AF-A0A8C9QMX4-F1
#
_cell.length_a   1.000
_cell.length_b   1.000
_cell.length_c   1.000
_cell.angle_alpha   90.00
_cell.angle_beta   90.00
_cell.angle_gamma   90.00
#
_symmetry.space_group_name_H-M   'P 1'
#
loop_
_entity.id
_entity.type
_entity.pdbx_description
1 polymer ?
#
loop_
_entity_poly.entity_id
_entity_poly.type
_entity_poly.pdbx_seq_one_letter_code
_entity_poly.pdbx_strand_id
1 'polypeptide(L)'
;MFFGLAAMELKVWVDGIQRVVCGVSEQTTCQEVVIALAQAIGQTGRFVLVQRLREKERQGGLLPQECPVGAQATCGQFASDVQFVLRRTGPSLAERPSSDSCPPPERCPVRASLPPKPRTTPGREPHKALTFGPGCPRLAPRPSSPEPAVPVAPTSGCFTDLQGLELRVQRNAEELGHEAFWEQELRREQAREREGQARLQALSAATAEHAAQLQALDAQARALEVELRLAAEAPGPPLATASATERLRQDLAIQERQSVEVQGSLALVSRALEAAEHALQAQAQELEELNRELRQCNLQQFIQQTGAALPLPPDRGPSGTQNLLCPGREEHPQGATQGPVLVPSLSPEVVPMRQSSWR
;
A
#
# COMPACT_ATOMS: atom_id res chain seq x y z
N MET A 1 32.09 -31.51 -28.65
CA MET A 1 31.15 -32.62 -28.52
C MET A 1 29.77 -32.01 -28.32
N PHE A 2 29.01 -31.85 -29.40
CA PHE A 2 27.64 -31.35 -29.35
C PHE A 2 26.77 -32.49 -28.84
N PHE A 3 26.36 -32.43 -27.56
CA PHE A 3 25.32 -33.32 -27.06
C PHE A 3 24.08 -33.08 -27.91
N GLY A 4 23.65 -34.13 -28.62
CA GLY A 4 22.36 -34.17 -29.30
C GLY A 4 21.27 -34.08 -28.24
N LEU A 5 20.91 -32.85 -27.87
CA LEU A 5 19.79 -32.57 -26.99
C LEU A 5 18.54 -32.63 -27.84
N ALA A 6 17.55 -33.41 -27.41
CA ALA A 6 16.21 -33.40 -27.98
C ALA A 6 15.72 -31.94 -28.01
N ALA A 7 15.68 -31.35 -29.21
CA ALA A 7 15.29 -29.96 -29.39
C ALA A 7 13.77 -29.88 -29.26
N MET A 8 13.28 -29.39 -28.12
CA MET A 8 11.86 -29.13 -27.92
C MET A 8 11.52 -27.69 -28.32
N GLU A 9 10.28 -27.51 -28.73
CA GLU A 9 9.71 -26.21 -29.09
C GLU A 9 8.77 -25.74 -27.99
N LEU A 10 9.03 -24.56 -27.44
CA LEU A 10 8.20 -23.97 -26.39
C LEU A 10 7.35 -22.83 -26.97
N LYS A 11 6.03 -22.94 -26.84
CA LYS A 11 5.07 -21.90 -27.24
C LYS A 11 4.90 -20.89 -26.10
N VAL A 12 5.29 -19.63 -26.35
CA VAL A 12 5.23 -18.55 -25.38
C VAL A 12 4.48 -17.36 -25.95
N TRP A 13 3.53 -16.81 -25.20
CA TRP A 13 2.82 -15.59 -25.53
C TRP A 13 3.59 -14.37 -25.03
N VAL A 14 3.85 -13.42 -25.93
CA VAL A 14 4.51 -12.14 -25.63
C VAL A 14 3.65 -11.03 -26.21
N ASP A 15 3.19 -10.10 -25.37
CA ASP A 15 2.33 -8.97 -25.78
C ASP A 15 1.12 -9.38 -26.65
N GLY A 16 0.50 -10.52 -26.33
CA GLY A 16 -0.65 -11.06 -27.07
C GLY A 16 -0.31 -11.81 -28.36
N ILE A 17 0.97 -11.96 -28.71
CA ILE A 17 1.44 -12.69 -29.90
C ILE A 17 2.12 -13.99 -29.47
N GLN A 18 1.72 -15.11 -30.09
CA GLN A 18 2.37 -16.39 -29.87
C GLN A 18 3.72 -16.45 -30.60
N ARG A 19 4.79 -16.76 -29.86
CA ARG A 19 6.14 -17.00 -30.36
C ARG A 19 6.59 -18.41 -29.98
N VAL A 20 7.47 -18.98 -30.80
CA VAL A 20 8.05 -20.31 -30.56
C VAL A 20 9.53 -20.14 -30.25
N VAL A 21 9.96 -20.70 -29.13
CA VAL A 21 11.38 -20.80 -28.76
C VAL A 21 11.85 -22.19 -29.14
N CYS A 22 12.78 -22.27 -30.09
CA CYS A 22 13.37 -23.53 -30.55
C CYS A 22 14.61 -23.89 -29.72
N GLY A 23 14.88 -25.19 -29.58
CA GLY A 23 16.08 -25.70 -28.89
C GLY A 23 15.99 -25.70 -27.37
N VAL A 24 14.78 -25.67 -26.81
CA VAL A 24 14.58 -25.80 -25.36
C VAL A 24 14.76 -27.26 -24.95
N SER A 25 15.42 -27.48 -23.82
CA SER A 25 15.62 -28.81 -23.23
C SER A 25 15.10 -28.85 -21.78
N GLU A 26 15.11 -30.04 -21.18
CA GLU A 26 14.76 -30.21 -19.76
C GLU A 26 15.73 -29.48 -18.79
N GLN A 27 16.93 -29.12 -19.26
CA GLN A 27 17.94 -28.39 -18.48
C GLN A 27 17.88 -26.88 -18.69
N THR A 28 17.17 -26.42 -19.70
CA THR A 28 17.07 -24.99 -20.03
C THR A 28 16.28 -24.30 -18.94
N THR A 29 16.83 -23.24 -18.35
CA THR A 29 16.16 -22.53 -17.25
C THR A 29 15.16 -21.50 -17.77
N CYS A 30 14.15 -21.16 -16.95
CA CYS A 30 13.21 -20.09 -17.27
C CYS A 30 13.94 -18.76 -17.47
N GLN A 31 15.02 -18.52 -16.73
CA GLN A 31 15.88 -17.36 -16.92
C GLN A 31 16.46 -17.28 -18.33
N GLU A 32 17.03 -18.37 -18.86
CA GLU A 32 17.61 -18.41 -20.21
C GLU A 32 16.55 -18.13 -21.27
N VAL A 33 15.36 -18.75 -21.15
CA VAL A 33 14.24 -18.53 -22.08
C VAL A 33 13.77 -17.08 -22.04
N VAL A 34 13.62 -16.50 -20.84
CA VAL A 34 13.21 -15.11 -20.65
C VAL A 34 14.23 -14.15 -21.25
N ILE A 35 15.53 -14.39 -21.05
CA ILE A 35 16.61 -13.58 -21.62
C ILE A 35 16.59 -13.65 -23.14
N ALA A 36 16.50 -14.86 -23.71
CA ALA A 36 16.48 -15.05 -25.16
C ALA A 36 15.27 -14.36 -25.80
N LEU A 37 14.08 -14.48 -25.18
CA LEU A 37 12.88 -13.79 -25.63
C LEU A 37 13.02 -12.27 -25.53
N ALA A 38 13.51 -11.75 -24.40
CA ALA A 38 13.73 -10.33 -24.17
C ALA A 38 14.72 -9.71 -25.18
N GLN A 39 15.80 -10.43 -25.47
CA GLN A 39 16.78 -10.04 -26.49
C GLN A 39 16.17 -10.04 -27.90
N ALA A 40 15.37 -11.07 -28.25
CA ALA A 40 14.72 -11.16 -29.56
C ALA A 40 13.64 -10.09 -29.79
N ILE A 41 12.97 -9.61 -28.72
CA ILE A 41 12.02 -8.50 -28.78
C ILE A 41 12.70 -7.12 -28.68
N GLY A 42 14.01 -7.08 -28.41
CA GLY A 42 14.75 -5.82 -28.21
C GLY A 42 14.33 -5.05 -26.96
N GLN A 43 13.64 -5.68 -26.01
CA GLN A 43 13.21 -5.06 -24.76
C GLN A 43 14.11 -5.50 -23.61
N THR A 44 14.56 -4.55 -22.80
CA THR A 44 15.37 -4.82 -21.61
C THR A 44 14.58 -4.45 -20.36
N GLY A 45 14.58 -5.34 -19.37
CA GLY A 45 13.78 -5.15 -18.16
C GLY A 45 13.65 -6.42 -17.33
N ARG A 46 12.86 -6.34 -16.27
CA ARG A 46 12.51 -7.49 -15.44
C ARG A 46 11.31 -8.20 -16.04
N PHE A 47 11.52 -9.43 -16.48
CA PHE A 47 10.50 -10.29 -17.06
C PHE A 47 10.34 -11.55 -16.21
N VAL A 48 9.13 -12.08 -16.19
CA VAL A 48 8.78 -13.33 -15.52
C VAL A 48 7.99 -14.18 -16.51
N LEU A 49 8.29 -15.48 -16.56
CA LEU A 49 7.54 -16.43 -17.37
C LEU A 49 6.39 -16.98 -16.52
N VAL A 50 5.15 -16.74 -16.92
CA VAL A 50 3.96 -17.18 -16.21
C VAL A 50 3.40 -18.42 -16.89
N GLN A 51 3.13 -19.46 -16.10
CA GLN A 51 2.45 -20.67 -16.57
C GLN A 51 0.94 -20.52 -16.34
N ARG A 52 0.14 -20.70 -17.39
CA ARG A 52 -1.33 -20.63 -17.38
C ARG A 52 -1.91 -21.97 -17.80
N LEU A 53 -2.77 -22.55 -16.96
CA LEU A 53 -3.48 -23.80 -17.23
C LEU A 53 -4.98 -23.53 -17.16
N ARG A 54 -5.72 -23.76 -18.26
CA ARG A 54 -7.19 -23.60 -18.32
C ARG A 54 -7.65 -22.30 -17.65
N GLU A 55 -7.04 -21.21 -18.10
CA GLU A 55 -7.27 -19.83 -17.63
C GLU A 55 -6.76 -19.49 -16.22
N LYS A 56 -6.35 -20.47 -15.43
CA LYS A 56 -5.74 -20.26 -14.11
C LYS A 56 -4.24 -20.03 -14.24
N GLU A 57 -3.80 -18.82 -13.90
CA GLU A 57 -2.37 -18.47 -13.84
C GLU A 57 -1.73 -19.02 -12.54
N ARG A 58 -0.52 -19.56 -12.64
CA ARG A 58 0.31 -19.88 -11.47
C ARG A 58 0.68 -18.57 -10.76
N GLN A 59 0.19 -18.38 -9.54
CA GLN A 59 0.49 -17.21 -8.72
C GLN A 59 2.00 -17.09 -8.50
N GLY A 60 2.59 -15.97 -8.93
CA GLY A 60 4.02 -15.69 -8.81
C GLY A 60 4.90 -16.09 -10.01
N GLY A 61 4.34 -16.67 -11.08
CA GLY A 61 5.10 -17.10 -12.25
C GLY A 61 6.07 -18.26 -11.97
N LEU A 62 6.91 -18.59 -12.94
CA LEU A 62 8.00 -19.57 -12.80
C LEU A 62 9.22 -18.90 -12.19
N LEU A 63 9.90 -19.62 -11.30
CA LEU A 63 11.15 -19.16 -10.72
C LEU A 63 12.25 -19.13 -11.79
N PRO A 64 13.23 -18.23 -11.70
CA PRO A 64 14.32 -18.15 -12.67
C PRO A 64 15.10 -19.47 -12.85
N GLN A 65 15.19 -20.28 -11.79
CA GLN A 65 15.91 -21.55 -11.76
C GLN A 65 15.04 -22.75 -12.18
N GLU A 66 13.73 -22.59 -12.32
CA GLU A 66 12.85 -23.67 -12.78
C GLU A 66 13.07 -23.92 -14.28
N CYS A 67 12.85 -25.15 -14.72
CA CYS A 67 12.92 -25.51 -16.15
C CYS A 67 11.49 -25.54 -16.72
N PRO A 68 11.18 -24.82 -17.82
CA PRO A 68 9.81 -24.67 -18.31
C PRO A 68 9.24 -25.99 -18.82
N VAL A 69 10.08 -26.85 -19.42
CA VAL A 69 9.69 -28.20 -19.85
C VAL A 69 9.37 -29.08 -18.64
N GLY A 70 10.17 -29.02 -17.58
CA GLY A 70 9.89 -29.74 -16.33
C GLY A 70 8.62 -29.25 -15.62
N ALA A 71 8.38 -27.93 -15.63
CA ALA A 71 7.17 -27.33 -15.10
C ALA A 71 5.92 -27.72 -15.91
N GLN A 72 6.05 -27.88 -17.23
CA GLN A 72 5.01 -28.40 -18.10
C GLN A 72 4.72 -29.89 -17.80
N ALA A 73 5.76 -30.70 -17.66
CA ALA A 73 5.64 -32.13 -17.35
C ALA A 73 4.95 -32.38 -15.99
N THR A 74 5.14 -31.49 -15.03
CA THR A 74 4.46 -31.52 -13.72
C THR A 74 2.94 -31.41 -13.84
N CYS A 75 2.41 -30.88 -14.95
CA CYS A 75 0.97 -30.81 -15.21
C CYS A 75 0.39 -32.13 -15.75
N GLY A 76 1.21 -33.17 -15.96
CA GLY A 76 0.78 -34.51 -16.36
C GLY A 76 -0.07 -34.52 -17.62
N GLN A 77 -1.28 -35.08 -17.52
CA GLN A 77 -2.23 -35.18 -18.65
C GLN A 77 -2.69 -33.82 -19.22
N PHE A 78 -2.48 -32.73 -18.48
CA PHE A 78 -2.83 -31.38 -18.92
C PHE A 78 -1.66 -30.62 -19.55
N ALA A 79 -0.51 -31.27 -19.76
CA ALA A 79 0.67 -30.65 -20.33
C ALA A 79 0.43 -29.99 -21.71
N SER A 80 -0.50 -30.53 -22.51
CA SER A 80 -0.90 -29.95 -23.81
C SER A 80 -1.66 -28.64 -23.69
N ASP A 81 -2.35 -28.42 -22.56
CA ASP A 81 -3.22 -27.25 -22.31
C ASP A 81 -2.46 -26.11 -21.61
N VAL A 82 -1.17 -26.31 -21.29
CA VAL A 82 -0.33 -25.32 -20.62
C VAL A 82 0.11 -24.25 -21.62
N GLN A 83 -0.12 -22.99 -21.25
CA GLN A 83 0.37 -21.82 -21.98
C GLN A 83 1.40 -21.09 -21.14
N PHE A 84 2.51 -20.70 -21.77
CA PHE A 84 3.50 -19.82 -21.14
C PHE A 84 3.27 -18.39 -21.62
N VAL A 85 3.31 -17.42 -20.70
CA VAL A 85 3.11 -16.01 -20.98
C VAL A 85 4.28 -15.23 -20.40
N LEU A 86 4.97 -14.46 -21.23
CA LEU A 86 6.02 -13.56 -20.77
C LEU A 86 5.38 -12.28 -20.23
N ARG A 87 5.50 -12.03 -18.92
CA ARG A 87 4.97 -10.82 -18.27
C ARG A 87 6.12 -9.93 -17.81
N ARG A 88 6.04 -8.65 -18.16
CA ARG A 88 6.97 -7.63 -17.69
C ARG A 88 6.58 -7.18 -16.28
N THR A 89 7.54 -7.22 -15.36
CA THR A 89 7.35 -6.97 -13.92
C THR A 89 8.09 -5.70 -13.43
N GLY A 90 8.81 -4.99 -14.31
CA GLY A 90 9.50 -3.74 -13.95
C GLY A 90 9.60 -2.71 -15.08
N PRO A 91 9.90 -1.43 -14.74
CA PRO A 91 10.10 -0.38 -15.74
C PRO A 91 11.33 -0.69 -16.61
N SER A 92 11.20 -0.51 -17.92
CA SER A 92 12.28 -0.62 -18.89
C SER A 92 13.19 0.59 -18.70
N LEU A 93 14.50 0.41 -18.84
CA LEU A 93 15.47 1.52 -18.77
C LEU A 93 15.39 2.46 -19.99
N ALA A 94 14.43 2.25 -20.90
CA ALA A 94 14.32 2.94 -22.19
C ALA A 94 13.09 3.85 -22.33
N GLU A 95 12.26 4.02 -21.29
CA GLU A 95 11.03 4.81 -21.38
C GLU A 95 10.99 5.87 -20.27
N ARG A 96 11.15 7.14 -20.65
CA ARG A 96 10.82 8.28 -19.78
C ARG A 96 9.33 8.22 -19.47
N PRO A 97 8.89 8.21 -18.20
CA PRO A 97 7.47 8.21 -17.89
C PRO A 97 6.91 9.63 -18.07
N SER A 98 5.96 9.80 -18.98
CA SER A 98 4.94 10.85 -18.82
C SER A 98 4.03 10.40 -17.68
N SER A 99 4.08 11.15 -16.58
CA SER A 99 3.24 10.95 -15.41
C SER A 99 1.77 11.11 -15.77
N ASP A 100 1.02 10.01 -15.77
CA ASP A 100 -0.41 10.10 -15.48
C ASP A 100 -0.81 8.99 -14.51
N SER A 101 -1.08 9.42 -13.28
CA SER A 101 -2.09 8.91 -12.36
C SER A 101 -2.26 7.39 -12.27
N CYS A 102 -1.36 6.72 -11.55
CA CYS A 102 -1.68 5.48 -10.85
C CYS A 102 -1.19 5.61 -9.40
N PRO A 103 -2.06 5.44 -8.39
CA PRO A 103 -1.59 5.28 -7.03
C PRO A 103 -0.74 4.00 -6.95
N PRO A 104 0.35 3.98 -6.16
CA PRO A 104 1.21 2.80 -6.04
C PRO A 104 0.38 1.59 -5.56
N PRO A 105 0.71 0.35 -5.98
CA PRO A 105 0.22 -0.80 -5.23
C PRO A 105 0.76 -0.64 -3.80
N GLU A 106 -0.15 -0.55 -2.82
CA GLU A 106 0.19 -0.47 -1.41
C GLU A 106 1.22 -1.56 -1.13
N ARG A 107 2.46 -1.15 -0.84
CA ARG A 107 3.48 -2.02 -0.31
C ARG A 107 3.00 -2.45 1.05
N CYS A 108 2.27 -3.55 1.11
CA CYS A 108 1.91 -4.22 2.34
C CYS A 108 3.23 -4.52 3.10
N PRO A 109 3.47 -3.94 4.29
CA PRO A 109 4.60 -4.33 5.12
C PRO A 109 4.36 -5.67 5.85
N VAL A 110 3.47 -6.53 5.34
CA VAL A 110 3.02 -7.77 6.02
C VAL A 110 3.34 -8.99 5.16
N ARG A 111 4.61 -9.16 4.83
CA ARG A 111 5.20 -10.51 4.69
C ARG A 111 6.58 -10.56 5.35
N ALA A 112 6.76 -9.79 6.42
CA ALA A 112 7.95 -9.80 7.26
C ALA A 112 7.76 -10.60 8.56
N SER A 113 6.65 -11.32 8.71
CA SER A 113 6.33 -12.11 9.91
C SER A 113 6.13 -13.58 9.58
N LEU A 114 7.13 -14.18 8.91
CA LEU A 114 7.52 -15.52 9.31
C LEU A 114 8.70 -15.34 10.26
N PRO A 115 8.69 -15.93 11.47
CA PRO A 115 9.83 -15.83 12.36
C PRO A 115 11.07 -16.41 11.66
N PRO A 116 12.24 -15.76 11.74
CA PRO A 116 13.48 -16.40 11.32
C PRO A 116 13.64 -17.65 12.17
N LYS A 117 13.63 -18.83 11.53
CA LYS A 117 14.16 -20.05 12.16
C LYS A 117 15.54 -19.71 12.73
N PRO A 118 15.82 -19.98 14.02
CA PRO A 118 17.16 -19.78 14.55
C PRO A 118 18.13 -20.61 13.71
N ARG A 119 19.05 -19.92 13.05
CA ARG A 119 20.16 -20.52 12.30
C ARG A 119 21.12 -21.12 13.32
N THR A 120 21.09 -22.44 13.47
CA THR A 120 22.20 -23.19 14.07
C THR A 120 23.36 -23.17 13.07
N THR A 121 24.46 -22.50 13.41
CA THR A 121 25.73 -22.51 12.65
C THR A 121 26.59 -23.71 13.13
N PRO A 122 27.65 -24.13 12.40
CA PRO A 122 27.79 -25.49 11.90
C PRO A 122 28.74 -26.34 12.76
N GLY A 123 28.40 -27.62 12.94
CA GLY A 123 29.29 -28.57 13.60
C GLY A 123 28.90 -30.03 13.34
N ARG A 124 29.53 -30.60 12.29
CA ARG A 124 29.82 -32.05 12.11
C ARG A 124 28.67 -32.98 11.70
N GLU A 125 28.53 -33.14 10.38
CA GLU A 125 28.39 -34.37 9.55
C GLU A 125 27.41 -35.53 9.96
N PRO A 126 26.94 -36.33 8.98
CA PRO A 126 25.55 -36.73 8.86
C PRO A 126 25.29 -38.19 9.27
N HIS A 127 24.14 -38.47 9.91
CA HIS A 127 23.60 -39.83 9.96
C HIS A 127 22.09 -39.89 9.70
N LYS A 128 21.79 -40.35 8.48
CA LYS A 128 20.74 -41.30 8.09
C LYS A 128 19.29 -40.90 8.38
N ALA A 129 18.63 -40.47 7.32
CA ALA A 129 17.19 -40.57 7.16
C ALA A 129 16.75 -42.04 7.33
N LEU A 130 15.85 -42.31 8.28
CA LEU A 130 15.06 -43.53 8.28
C LEU A 130 13.61 -43.16 7.96
N THR A 131 13.23 -43.53 6.75
CA THR A 131 11.90 -43.44 6.17
C THR A 131 10.88 -44.19 7.05
N PHE A 132 9.77 -43.52 7.37
CA PHE A 132 8.58 -44.15 7.91
C PHE A 132 7.96 -45.08 6.86
N GLY A 133 7.81 -46.36 7.19
CA GLY A 133 6.94 -47.30 6.48
C GLY A 133 5.85 -47.80 7.44
N PRO A 134 4.56 -47.76 7.08
CA PRO A 134 3.46 -48.24 7.92
C PRO A 134 3.36 -49.76 7.87
N GLY A 135 2.72 -50.32 8.89
CA GLY A 135 2.82 -51.72 9.30
C GLY A 135 2.31 -52.78 8.33
N CYS A 136 2.70 -54.02 8.63
CA CYS A 136 1.89 -55.22 8.49
C CYS A 136 2.32 -56.25 9.56
N PRO A 137 1.38 -56.97 10.21
CA PRO A 137 1.67 -57.89 11.30
C PRO A 137 1.78 -59.32 10.77
N ARG A 138 2.84 -60.06 11.09
CA ARG A 138 2.72 -61.53 11.11
C ARG A 138 3.83 -62.29 11.83
N LEU A 139 3.34 -63.31 12.52
CA LEU A 139 3.98 -64.57 12.94
C LEU A 139 4.70 -64.58 14.29
N ALA A 140 3.98 -65.16 15.25
CA ALA A 140 4.49 -65.68 16.51
C ALA A 140 5.57 -66.76 16.30
N PRO A 141 6.45 -66.95 17.30
CA PRO A 141 7.02 -68.26 17.60
C PRO A 141 6.59 -68.76 19.00
N ARG A 142 6.31 -70.06 19.07
CA ARG A 142 6.11 -70.84 20.30
C ARG A 142 7.47 -71.20 20.97
N PRO A 143 7.46 -71.71 22.23
CA PRO A 143 8.55 -71.54 23.19
C PRO A 143 9.46 -72.77 23.39
N SER A 144 10.74 -72.53 23.67
CA SER A 144 11.71 -73.41 24.35
C SER A 144 13.04 -72.64 24.40
N SER A 145 13.78 -72.43 25.49
CA SER A 145 14.06 -73.17 26.73
C SER A 145 14.57 -72.19 27.82
N PRO A 146 14.69 -72.59 29.10
CA PRO A 146 15.02 -71.69 30.21
C PRO A 146 16.49 -71.80 30.65
N GLU A 147 17.21 -70.68 30.75
CA GLU A 147 18.40 -70.54 31.64
C GLU A 147 18.94 -69.09 31.66
N PRO A 148 19.68 -68.67 32.70
CA PRO A 148 19.20 -68.39 34.05
C PRO A 148 19.18 -66.87 34.35
N ALA A 149 18.56 -66.53 35.48
CA ALA A 149 18.37 -65.18 35.99
C ALA A 149 19.67 -64.35 36.04
N VAL A 150 19.66 -63.23 35.32
CA VAL A 150 20.57 -62.10 35.52
C VAL A 150 19.78 -61.04 36.29
N PRO A 151 20.35 -60.31 37.26
CA PRO A 151 19.60 -59.40 38.11
C PRO A 151 18.90 -58.35 37.26
N VAL A 152 17.59 -58.19 37.47
CA VAL A 152 16.78 -57.12 36.89
C VAL A 152 17.38 -55.80 37.36
N ALA A 153 18.24 -55.20 36.54
CA ALA A 153 18.65 -53.83 36.71
C ALA A 153 17.38 -52.97 36.61
N PRO A 154 17.07 -52.14 37.61
CA PRO A 154 15.89 -51.32 37.57
C PRO A 154 16.07 -50.26 36.48
N THR A 155 15.20 -50.33 35.47
CA THR A 155 14.59 -49.15 34.84
C THR A 155 15.52 -48.09 34.22
N SER A 156 16.46 -48.45 33.33
CA SER A 156 17.07 -47.44 32.43
C SER A 156 16.16 -47.07 31.25
N GLY A 157 15.36 -48.00 30.74
CA GLY A 157 14.39 -47.72 29.66
C GLY A 157 13.29 -46.75 30.10
N CYS A 158 12.72 -46.99 31.30
CA CYS A 158 11.66 -46.15 31.86
C CYS A 158 12.08 -44.67 32.04
N PHE A 159 13.33 -44.43 32.46
CA PHE A 159 13.85 -43.07 32.64
C PHE A 159 14.08 -42.35 31.31
N THR A 160 14.49 -43.09 30.27
CA THR A 160 14.71 -42.54 28.93
C THR A 160 13.38 -42.25 28.23
N ASP A 161 12.37 -43.11 28.43
CA ASP A 161 11.01 -42.91 27.93
C ASP A 161 10.32 -41.72 28.62
N LEU A 162 10.52 -41.55 29.93
CA LEU A 162 10.06 -40.39 30.69
C LEU A 162 10.69 -39.10 30.17
N GLN A 163 12.01 -39.06 29.98
CA GLN A 163 12.70 -37.89 29.47
C GLN A 163 12.26 -37.52 28.04
N GLY A 164 11.98 -38.52 27.19
CA GLY A 164 11.42 -38.29 25.86
C GLY A 164 9.95 -37.83 25.87
N LEU A 165 9.17 -38.21 26.88
CA LEU A 165 7.83 -37.66 27.10
C LEU A 165 7.89 -36.22 27.62
N GLU A 166 8.79 -35.91 28.57
CA GLU A 166 9.01 -34.56 29.07
C GLU A 166 9.40 -33.59 27.94
N LEU A 167 10.33 -34.00 27.07
CA LEU A 167 10.74 -33.18 25.92
C LEU A 167 9.58 -32.92 24.94
N ARG A 168 8.69 -33.91 24.75
CA ARG A 168 7.47 -33.74 23.94
C ARG A 168 6.46 -32.83 24.63
N VAL A 169 6.29 -32.93 25.94
CA VAL A 169 5.41 -32.04 26.70
C VAL A 169 5.92 -30.61 26.63
N GLN A 170 7.24 -30.39 26.73
CA GLN A 170 7.85 -29.07 26.57
C GLN A 170 7.62 -28.51 25.17
N ARG A 171 7.89 -29.31 24.13
CA ARG A 171 7.62 -28.91 22.74
C ARG A 171 6.14 -28.61 22.49
N ASN A 172 5.24 -29.45 23.00
CA ASN A 172 3.81 -29.21 22.90
C ASN A 172 3.41 -27.94 23.67
N ALA A 173 3.99 -27.65 24.83
CA ALA A 173 3.73 -26.43 25.59
C ALA A 173 4.21 -25.17 24.85
N GLU A 174 5.34 -25.24 24.13
CA GLU A 174 5.82 -24.17 23.25
C GLU A 174 4.90 -23.99 22.03
N GLU A 175 4.41 -25.08 21.44
CA GLU A 175 3.46 -25.05 20.33
C GLU A 175 2.11 -24.43 20.78
N LEU A 176 1.61 -24.81 21.95
CA LEU A 176 0.40 -24.23 22.58
C LEU A 176 0.64 -22.79 23.05
N GLY A 177 1.87 -22.40 23.38
CA GLY A 177 2.23 -21.04 23.77
C GLY A 177 1.94 -19.98 22.70
N HIS A 178 1.83 -20.39 21.43
CA HIS A 178 1.50 -19.51 20.31
C HIS A 178 -0.01 -19.40 20.03
N GLU A 179 -0.88 -20.08 20.78
CA GLU A 179 -2.33 -20.05 20.57
C GLU A 179 -2.90 -18.63 20.61
N ALA A 180 -2.54 -17.85 21.64
CA ALA A 180 -3.03 -16.47 21.79
C ALA A 180 -2.61 -15.57 20.62
N PHE A 181 -1.42 -15.80 20.05
CA PHE A 181 -0.94 -15.10 18.86
C PHE A 181 -1.80 -15.44 17.64
N TRP A 182 -2.04 -16.73 17.38
CA TRP A 182 -2.85 -17.16 16.25
C TRP A 182 -4.32 -16.78 16.39
N GLU A 183 -4.87 -16.81 17.60
CA GLU A 183 -6.21 -16.31 17.84
C GLU A 183 -6.32 -14.80 17.58
N GLN A 184 -5.31 -14.02 17.96
CA GLN A 184 -5.27 -12.59 17.66
C GLN A 184 -5.19 -12.35 16.14
N GLU A 185 -4.37 -13.13 15.44
CA GLU A 185 -4.22 -13.00 14.00
C GLU A 185 -5.49 -13.42 13.25
N LEU A 186 -6.16 -14.49 13.70
CA LEU A 186 -7.46 -14.89 13.18
C LEU A 186 -8.51 -13.79 13.37
N ARG A 187 -8.56 -13.13 14.54
CA ARG A 187 -9.48 -12.01 14.78
C ARG A 187 -9.20 -10.83 13.85
N ARG A 188 -7.93 -10.54 13.56
CA ARG A 188 -7.53 -9.48 12.61
C ARG A 188 -7.95 -9.83 11.18
N GLU A 189 -7.73 -11.06 10.76
CA GLU A 189 -8.16 -11.53 9.44
C GLU A 189 -9.68 -11.50 9.30
N GLN A 190 -10.43 -11.95 10.32
CA GLN A 190 -11.88 -11.84 10.32
C GLN A 190 -12.37 -10.38 10.26
N ALA A 191 -11.68 -9.45 10.92
CA ALA A 191 -12.02 -8.03 10.84
C ALA A 191 -11.78 -7.48 9.42
N ARG A 192 -10.65 -7.84 8.78
CA ARG A 192 -10.35 -7.47 7.38
C ARG A 192 -11.36 -8.07 6.41
N GLU A 193 -11.75 -9.32 6.62
CA GLU A 193 -12.76 -9.98 5.81
C GLU A 193 -14.11 -9.27 5.92
N ARG A 194 -14.55 -8.94 7.14
CA ARG A 194 -15.80 -8.17 7.36
C ARG A 194 -15.75 -6.79 6.71
N GLU A 195 -14.62 -6.10 6.80
CA GLU A 195 -14.45 -4.81 6.13
C GLU A 195 -14.50 -4.96 4.60
N GLY A 196 -13.84 -5.98 4.04
CA GLY A 196 -13.91 -6.30 2.63
C GLY A 196 -15.33 -6.64 2.18
N GLN A 197 -16.06 -7.45 2.96
CA GLN A 197 -17.46 -7.78 2.71
C GLN A 197 -18.35 -6.55 2.76
N ALA A 198 -18.17 -5.65 3.73
CA ALA A 198 -18.93 -4.40 3.83
C ALA A 198 -18.66 -3.48 2.62
N ARG A 199 -17.40 -3.36 2.18
CA ARG A 199 -17.04 -2.60 0.97
C ARG A 199 -17.69 -3.18 -0.28
N LEU A 200 -17.68 -4.51 -0.45
CA LEU A 200 -18.35 -5.18 -1.57
C LEU A 200 -19.86 -4.97 -1.54
N GLN A 201 -20.48 -5.05 -0.37
CA GLN A 201 -21.91 -4.79 -0.20
C GLN A 201 -22.25 -3.34 -0.57
N ALA A 202 -21.47 -2.37 -0.11
CA ALA A 202 -21.65 -0.96 -0.46
C ALA A 202 -21.53 -0.73 -1.98
N LEU A 203 -20.54 -1.31 -2.64
CA LEU A 203 -20.40 -1.24 -4.10
C LEU A 203 -21.58 -1.92 -4.82
N SER A 204 -22.04 -3.07 -4.33
CA SER A 204 -23.21 -3.76 -4.90
C SER A 204 -24.50 -2.96 -4.75
N ALA A 205 -24.68 -2.23 -3.63
CA ALA A 205 -25.82 -1.36 -3.43
C ALA A 205 -25.76 -0.13 -4.35
N ALA A 206 -24.61 0.55 -4.43
CA ALA A 206 -24.41 1.70 -5.31
C ALA A 206 -24.62 1.33 -6.80
N THR A 207 -24.12 0.17 -7.21
CA THR A 207 -24.35 -0.33 -8.58
C THR A 207 -25.81 -0.66 -8.85
N ALA A 208 -26.55 -1.21 -7.87
CA ALA A 208 -27.99 -1.42 -7.99
C ALA A 208 -28.79 -0.11 -8.05
N GLU A 209 -28.40 0.92 -7.27
CA GLU A 209 -28.99 2.25 -7.33
C GLU A 209 -28.81 2.88 -8.70
N HIS A 210 -27.59 2.85 -9.25
CA HIS A 210 -27.32 3.36 -10.60
C HIS A 210 -28.07 2.56 -11.68
N ALA A 211 -28.15 1.24 -11.55
CA ALA A 211 -28.95 0.42 -12.46
C ALA A 211 -30.45 0.79 -12.41
N ALA A 212 -31.00 1.05 -11.23
CA ALA A 212 -32.38 1.49 -11.06
C ALA A 212 -32.61 2.90 -11.65
N GLN A 213 -31.66 3.83 -11.47
CA GLN A 213 -31.70 5.15 -12.09
C GLN A 213 -31.72 5.06 -13.63
N LEU A 214 -30.87 4.20 -14.20
CA LEU A 214 -30.86 3.95 -15.65
C LEU A 214 -32.20 3.38 -16.13
N GLN A 215 -32.75 2.39 -15.43
CA GLN A 215 -34.06 1.83 -15.77
C GLN A 215 -35.19 2.86 -15.68
N ALA A 216 -35.15 3.76 -14.70
CA ALA A 216 -36.12 4.83 -14.58
C ALA A 216 -36.02 5.83 -15.74
N LEU A 217 -34.80 6.22 -16.13
CA LEU A 217 -34.56 7.07 -17.29
C LEU A 217 -34.99 6.38 -18.60
N ASP A 218 -34.71 5.09 -18.77
CA ASP A 218 -35.18 4.31 -19.91
C ASP A 218 -36.71 4.24 -19.98
N ALA A 219 -37.37 4.08 -18.84
CA ALA A 219 -38.83 4.08 -18.76
C ALA A 219 -39.41 5.46 -19.12
N GLN A 220 -38.79 6.54 -18.65
CA GLN A 220 -39.17 7.91 -19.00
C GLN A 220 -38.96 8.18 -20.50
N ALA A 221 -37.83 7.77 -21.07
CA ALA A 221 -37.55 7.91 -22.49
C ALA A 221 -38.61 7.19 -23.33
N ARG A 222 -38.95 5.94 -22.97
CA ARG A 222 -40.02 5.19 -23.65
C ARG A 222 -41.40 5.83 -23.50
N ALA A 223 -41.72 6.40 -22.33
CA ALA A 223 -42.98 7.11 -22.13
C ALA A 223 -43.07 8.33 -23.05
N LEU A 224 -42.00 9.14 -23.10
CA LEU A 224 -41.92 10.31 -23.98
C LEU A 224 -41.97 9.91 -25.48
N GLU A 225 -41.33 8.81 -25.87
CA GLU A 225 -41.44 8.28 -27.24
C GLU A 225 -42.88 7.93 -27.60
N VAL A 226 -43.65 7.35 -26.68
CA VAL A 226 -45.07 7.05 -26.89
C VAL A 226 -45.89 8.33 -26.99
N GLU A 227 -45.65 9.32 -26.12
CA GLU A 227 -46.32 10.62 -26.18
C GLU A 227 -46.03 11.36 -27.49
N LEU A 228 -44.77 11.35 -27.95
CA LEU A 228 -44.39 11.94 -29.23
C LEU A 228 -45.06 11.24 -30.42
N ARG A 229 -45.17 9.90 -30.39
CA ARG A 229 -45.91 9.15 -31.42
C ARG A 229 -47.39 9.52 -31.43
N LEU A 230 -48.02 9.60 -30.26
CA LEU A 230 -49.42 9.99 -30.15
C LEU A 230 -49.65 11.45 -30.58
N ALA A 231 -48.73 12.36 -30.25
CA ALA A 231 -48.78 13.76 -30.68
C ALA A 231 -48.54 13.93 -32.18
N ALA A 232 -47.72 13.07 -32.80
CA ALA A 232 -47.51 13.06 -34.26
C ALA A 232 -48.75 12.57 -35.02
N GLU A 233 -49.49 11.60 -34.47
CA GLU A 233 -50.74 11.08 -35.04
C GLU A 233 -51.95 11.97 -34.76
N ALA A 234 -51.87 12.90 -33.79
CA ALA A 234 -52.95 13.82 -33.45
C ALA A 234 -52.90 15.10 -34.31
N PRO A 235 -53.95 15.45 -35.09
CA PRO A 235 -54.02 16.72 -35.80
C PRO A 235 -54.33 17.87 -34.82
N GLY A 236 -53.29 18.44 -34.20
CA GLY A 236 -53.38 19.57 -33.26
C GLY A 236 -52.93 20.92 -33.86
N PRO A 237 -53.52 22.06 -33.45
CA PRO A 237 -53.20 23.37 -34.01
C PRO A 237 -51.80 23.85 -33.58
N PRO A 238 -50.95 24.34 -34.52
CA PRO A 238 -49.54 24.70 -34.27
C PRO A 238 -49.30 25.88 -33.32
N LEU A 239 -50.34 26.64 -32.97
CA LEU A 239 -50.21 27.87 -32.19
C LEU A 239 -49.95 27.61 -30.69
N ALA A 240 -50.51 26.53 -30.13
CA ALA A 240 -50.35 26.20 -28.72
C ALA A 240 -48.94 25.67 -28.40
N THR A 241 -48.42 24.78 -29.25
CA THR A 241 -47.06 24.22 -29.14
C THR A 241 -46.00 25.30 -29.36
N ALA A 242 -46.19 26.21 -30.33
CA ALA A 242 -45.31 27.36 -30.53
C ALA A 242 -45.20 28.22 -29.24
N SER A 243 -46.34 28.55 -28.61
CA SER A 243 -46.35 29.32 -27.36
C SER A 243 -45.66 28.62 -26.17
N ALA A 244 -45.73 27.28 -26.12
CA ALA A 244 -45.12 26.50 -25.06
C ALA A 244 -43.59 26.42 -25.26
N THR A 245 -43.14 26.22 -26.51
CA THR A 245 -41.70 26.25 -26.82
C THR A 245 -41.08 27.62 -26.57
N GLU A 246 -41.81 28.70 -26.81
CA GLU A 246 -41.32 30.05 -26.56
C GLU A 246 -41.15 30.34 -25.07
N ARG A 247 -42.07 29.86 -24.22
CA ARG A 247 -41.92 29.92 -22.76
C ARG A 247 -40.69 29.15 -22.27
N LEU A 248 -40.50 27.93 -22.76
CA LEU A 248 -39.32 27.13 -22.41
C LEU A 248 -38.00 27.78 -22.87
N ARG A 249 -37.98 28.46 -24.03
CA ARG A 249 -36.81 29.24 -24.47
C ARG A 249 -36.52 30.41 -23.54
N GLN A 250 -37.55 31.09 -23.05
CA GLN A 250 -37.40 32.19 -22.10
C GLN A 250 -36.88 31.69 -20.75
N ASP A 251 -37.42 30.57 -20.25
CA ASP A 251 -36.98 29.95 -19.00
C ASP A 251 -35.52 29.49 -19.08
N LEU A 252 -35.13 28.88 -20.21
CA LEU A 252 -33.74 28.49 -20.47
C LEU A 252 -32.81 29.72 -20.49
N ALA A 253 -33.22 30.80 -21.16
CA ALA A 253 -32.45 32.04 -21.20
C ALA A 253 -32.30 32.69 -19.81
N ILE A 254 -33.32 32.58 -18.95
CA ILE A 254 -33.24 33.03 -17.55
C ILE A 254 -32.28 32.14 -16.76
N GLN A 255 -32.36 30.82 -16.93
CA GLN A 255 -31.50 29.86 -16.26
C GLN A 255 -30.03 30.01 -16.68
N GLU A 256 -29.75 30.29 -17.95
CA GLU A 256 -28.41 30.58 -18.45
C GLU A 256 -27.82 31.83 -17.79
N ARG A 257 -28.61 32.90 -17.66
CA ARG A 257 -28.18 34.13 -16.97
C ARG A 257 -27.86 33.86 -15.50
N GLN A 258 -28.72 33.11 -14.81
CA GLN A 258 -28.48 32.71 -13.42
C GLN A 258 -27.24 31.82 -13.28
N SER A 259 -27.01 30.89 -14.22
CA SER A 259 -25.80 30.07 -14.24
C SER A 259 -24.55 30.90 -14.40
N VAL A 260 -24.54 31.89 -15.30
CA VAL A 260 -23.40 32.79 -15.50
C VAL A 260 -23.15 33.64 -14.25
N GLU A 261 -24.20 34.13 -13.58
CA GLU A 261 -24.07 34.88 -12.33
C GLU A 261 -23.47 34.02 -11.21
N VAL A 262 -23.97 32.78 -11.05
CA VAL A 262 -23.43 31.84 -10.07
C VAL A 262 -21.98 31.48 -10.38
N GLN A 263 -21.65 31.22 -11.65
CA GLN A 263 -20.27 30.97 -12.08
C GLN A 263 -19.35 32.16 -11.81
N GLY A 264 -19.83 33.39 -12.05
CA GLY A 264 -19.10 34.62 -11.71
C GLY A 264 -18.86 34.74 -10.20
N SER A 265 -19.88 34.46 -9.38
CA SER A 265 -19.76 34.47 -7.92
C SER A 265 -18.77 33.40 -7.41
N LEU A 266 -18.80 32.21 -8.01
CA LEU A 266 -17.87 31.12 -7.68
C LEU A 266 -16.43 31.52 -8.02
N ALA A 267 -16.19 32.11 -9.20
CA ALA A 267 -14.87 32.56 -9.60
C ALA A 267 -14.29 33.64 -8.66
N LEU A 268 -15.14 34.54 -8.14
CA LEU A 268 -14.72 35.52 -7.13
C LEU A 268 -14.34 34.86 -5.81
N VAL A 269 -15.14 33.89 -5.35
CA VAL A 269 -14.85 33.14 -4.12
C VAL A 269 -13.57 32.30 -4.27
N SER A 270 -13.36 31.64 -5.41
CA SER A 270 -12.14 30.89 -5.70
C SER A 270 -10.90 31.79 -5.65
N ARG A 271 -10.95 32.98 -6.27
CA ARG A 271 -9.84 33.93 -6.21
C ARG A 271 -9.57 34.44 -4.80
N ALA A 272 -10.62 34.68 -4.01
CA ALA A 272 -10.47 35.09 -2.61
C ALA A 272 -9.86 33.97 -1.75
N LEU A 273 -10.22 32.71 -2.02
CA LEU A 273 -9.65 31.54 -1.37
C LEU A 273 -8.17 31.39 -1.71
N GLU A 274 -7.79 31.46 -2.98
CA GLU A 274 -6.39 31.42 -3.42
C GLU A 274 -5.55 32.53 -2.75
N ALA A 275 -6.10 33.75 -2.68
CA ALA A 275 -5.43 34.86 -2.00
C ALA A 275 -5.27 34.59 -0.48
N ALA A 276 -6.27 34.00 0.17
CA ALA A 276 -6.20 33.63 1.58
C ALA A 276 -5.17 32.50 1.81
N GLU A 277 -5.09 31.51 0.93
CA GLU A 277 -4.08 30.44 0.99
C GLU A 277 -2.66 31.00 0.88
N HIS A 278 -2.42 31.91 -0.07
CA HIS A 278 -1.12 32.57 -0.20
C HIS A 278 -0.78 33.43 1.03
N ALA A 279 -1.75 34.12 1.62
CA ALA A 279 -1.53 34.88 2.85
C ALA A 279 -1.19 33.97 4.03
N LEU A 280 -1.86 32.82 4.16
CA LEU A 280 -1.56 31.82 5.18
C LEU A 280 -0.16 31.21 4.99
N GLN A 281 0.24 30.94 3.75
CA GLN A 281 1.59 30.47 3.43
C GLN A 281 2.66 31.50 3.81
N ALA A 282 2.42 32.79 3.53
CA ALA A 282 3.33 33.86 3.95
C ALA A 282 3.45 33.94 5.48
N GLN A 283 2.33 33.91 6.21
CA GLN A 283 2.35 33.89 7.68
C GLN A 283 3.08 32.65 8.24
N ALA A 284 2.94 31.48 7.61
CA ALA A 284 3.66 30.28 8.01
C ALA A 284 5.19 30.45 7.84
N GLN A 285 5.63 31.08 6.75
CA GLN A 285 7.05 31.39 6.52
C GLN A 285 7.58 32.38 7.56
N GLU A 286 6.84 33.45 7.86
CA GLU A 286 7.19 34.40 8.91
C GLU A 286 7.32 33.70 10.27
N LEU A 287 6.39 32.80 10.61
CA LEU A 287 6.47 31.99 11.83
C LEU A 287 7.71 31.09 11.85
N GLU A 288 8.08 30.48 10.74
CA GLU A 288 9.31 29.69 10.64
C GLU A 288 10.57 30.54 10.84
N GLU A 289 10.61 31.74 10.25
CA GLU A 289 11.70 32.70 10.43
C GLU A 289 11.83 33.12 11.89
N LEU A 290 10.73 33.54 12.52
CA LEU A 290 10.71 33.89 13.94
C LEU A 290 11.09 32.69 14.83
N ASN A 291 10.70 31.46 14.46
CA ASN A 291 11.11 30.27 15.20
C ASN A 291 12.62 30.03 15.08
N ARG A 292 13.22 30.28 13.91
CA ARG A 292 14.67 30.20 13.70
C ARG A 292 15.40 31.25 14.53
N GLU A 293 14.92 32.50 14.53
CA GLU A 293 15.47 33.58 15.35
C GLU A 293 15.40 33.24 16.84
N LEU A 294 14.25 32.74 17.31
CA LEU A 294 14.09 32.31 18.70
C LEU A 294 15.07 31.19 19.07
N ARG A 295 15.28 30.19 18.20
CA ARG A 295 16.28 29.14 18.41
C ARG A 295 17.70 29.71 18.47
N GLN A 296 18.01 30.69 17.62
CA GLN A 296 19.29 31.37 17.62
C GLN A 296 19.51 32.13 18.94
N CYS A 297 18.52 32.89 19.41
CA CYS A 297 18.59 33.58 20.70
C CYS A 297 18.75 32.59 21.87
N ASN A 298 17.97 31.51 21.89
CA ASN A 298 18.10 30.47 22.93
C ASN A 298 19.47 29.81 22.94
N LEU A 299 20.02 29.48 21.77
CA LEU A 299 21.37 28.93 21.64
C LEU A 299 22.42 29.94 22.14
N GLN A 300 22.27 31.21 21.79
CA GLN A 300 23.17 32.26 22.25
C GLN A 300 23.10 32.44 23.78
N GLN A 301 21.93 32.32 24.38
CA GLN A 301 21.74 32.34 25.83
C GLN A 301 22.41 31.11 26.49
N PHE A 302 22.25 29.93 25.91
CA PHE A 302 22.88 28.69 26.40
C PHE A 302 24.41 28.78 26.36
N ILE A 303 24.98 29.30 25.27
CA ILE A 303 26.43 29.52 25.14
C ILE A 303 26.92 30.53 26.18
N GLN A 304 26.19 31.62 26.43
CA GLN A 304 26.56 32.59 27.48
C GLN A 304 26.54 31.96 28.88
N GLN A 305 25.52 31.15 29.18
CA GLN A 305 25.39 30.44 30.45
C GLN A 305 26.49 29.38 30.65
N THR A 306 26.94 28.74 29.56
CA THR A 306 27.96 27.67 29.60
C THR A 306 29.39 28.21 29.44
N GLY A 307 29.57 29.35 28.77
CA GLY A 307 30.87 29.98 28.49
C GLY A 307 31.44 30.82 29.65
N ALA A 308 30.70 31.01 30.74
CA ALA A 308 31.15 31.75 31.92
C ALA A 308 32.04 30.95 32.89
N ALA A 309 32.38 29.69 32.56
CA ALA A 309 33.16 28.81 33.44
C ALA A 309 34.43 28.29 32.76
N LEU A 310 35.44 29.14 32.59
CA LEU A 310 36.84 28.72 32.40
C LEU A 310 37.75 29.59 33.28
N PRO A 311 38.39 29.01 34.31
CA PRO A 311 39.30 29.75 35.20
C PRO A 311 40.66 29.94 34.54
N LEU A 312 41.11 31.19 34.43
CA LEU A 312 42.50 31.51 34.09
C LEU A 312 43.41 31.18 35.29
N PRO A 313 44.61 30.59 35.07
CA PRO A 313 45.56 30.25 36.14
C PRO A 313 46.29 31.50 36.67
N PRO A 314 46.85 31.45 37.89
CA PRO A 314 47.34 32.63 38.59
C PRO A 314 48.78 32.94 38.18
N ASP A 315 49.12 34.21 37.99
CA ASP A 315 50.51 34.63 38.19
C ASP A 315 50.61 35.97 38.94
N ARG A 316 51.57 36.01 39.84
CA ARG A 316 51.79 37.04 40.86
C ARG A 316 52.46 38.28 40.26
N GLY A 317 52.07 39.45 40.78
CA GLY A 317 53.04 40.51 41.12
C GLY A 317 52.79 41.87 40.44
N PRO A 318 52.83 43.00 41.20
CA PRO A 318 52.36 44.32 40.76
C PRO A 318 53.48 45.13 40.10
N SER A 319 53.15 46.03 39.17
CA SER A 319 53.80 47.33 38.94
C SER A 319 53.26 48.02 37.68
N GLY A 320 53.09 49.34 37.76
CA GLY A 320 53.25 50.22 36.59
C GLY A 320 51.98 50.67 35.89
N THR A 321 51.36 51.72 36.44
CA THR A 321 50.96 52.94 35.71
C THR A 321 50.74 52.80 34.19
N GLN A 322 49.48 52.92 33.74
CA GLN A 322 49.00 54.06 32.94
C GLN A 322 47.72 53.77 32.14
N ASN A 323 46.79 54.72 32.24
CA ASN A 323 46.02 55.28 31.12
C ASN A 323 44.97 54.38 30.43
N LEU A 324 43.70 54.49 30.86
CA LEU A 324 42.70 55.40 30.25
C LEU A 324 41.26 54.94 30.58
N LEU A 325 40.63 55.71 31.48
CA LEU A 325 39.26 56.25 31.37
C LEU A 325 38.18 55.37 30.71
N CYS A 326 37.33 54.77 31.55
CA CYS A 326 35.89 54.87 31.35
C CYS A 326 35.37 56.04 32.22
N PRO A 327 34.41 56.84 31.75
CA PRO A 327 33.45 57.46 32.65
C PRO A 327 32.14 56.65 32.64
N GLY A 328 31.74 56.18 33.82
CA GLY A 328 30.32 56.20 34.19
C GLY A 328 29.85 57.65 34.30
N ARG A 329 28.64 58.02 34.71
CA ARG A 329 27.46 57.39 35.31
C ARG A 329 26.48 58.58 35.40
N GLU A 330 25.16 58.34 35.35
CA GLU A 330 24.10 59.27 35.83
C GLU A 330 23.92 60.56 34.98
N GLU A 331 22.72 61.09 34.65
CA GLU A 331 21.44 61.18 35.35
C GLU A 331 20.23 61.28 34.38
N HIS A 332 19.03 60.99 34.91
CA HIS A 332 17.72 61.45 34.41
C HIS A 332 17.59 62.99 34.57
N PRO A 333 16.68 63.75 33.88
CA PRO A 333 15.25 63.43 33.78
C PRO A 333 14.46 63.96 32.56
N GLN A 334 13.18 63.55 32.51
CA GLN A 334 12.00 64.25 31.96
C GLN A 334 11.97 64.69 30.48
N GLY A 335 11.04 64.09 29.75
CA GLY A 335 10.51 64.63 28.50
C GLY A 335 9.35 63.77 27.99
N ALA A 336 8.15 64.02 28.49
CA ALA A 336 6.90 63.52 27.92
C ALA A 336 6.77 63.92 26.44
N THR A 337 6.02 63.16 25.62
CA THR A 337 5.01 63.63 24.64
C THR A 337 4.56 62.48 23.71
N GLN A 338 3.26 62.13 23.79
CA GLN A 338 2.32 61.59 22.75
C GLN A 338 2.67 60.24 22.08
N GLY A 339 1.94 59.12 22.17
CA GLY A 339 0.49 58.84 22.01
C GLY A 339 0.21 58.26 20.60
N PRO A 340 -0.85 57.47 20.30
CA PRO A 340 -1.62 56.51 21.11
C PRO A 340 -1.64 55.08 20.51
N VAL A 341 -1.97 54.10 21.36
CA VAL A 341 -2.38 52.74 20.98
C VAL A 341 -3.87 52.74 20.62
N LEU A 342 -4.24 52.24 19.45
CA LEU A 342 -5.60 51.89 19.07
C LEU A 342 -5.63 50.41 18.68
N VAL A 343 -6.20 49.59 19.57
CA VAL A 343 -6.64 48.22 19.28
C VAL A 343 -8.05 48.30 18.71
N PRO A 344 -8.40 47.64 17.61
CA PRO A 344 -9.78 47.40 17.27
C PRO A 344 -10.26 46.12 17.96
N SER A 345 -11.08 46.32 19.00
CA SER A 345 -12.03 45.32 19.48
C SER A 345 -13.26 45.39 18.58
N LEU A 346 -13.58 44.32 17.86
CA LEU A 346 -14.92 44.14 17.26
C LEU A 346 -15.45 42.76 17.65
N SER A 347 -16.45 42.82 18.54
CA SER A 347 -17.33 41.73 18.93
C SER A 347 -18.19 41.25 17.74
N PRO A 348 -18.67 40.00 17.75
CA PRO A 348 -19.51 39.47 16.68
C PRO A 348 -20.95 40.00 16.78
N GLU A 349 -21.42 40.63 15.71
CA GLU A 349 -22.82 41.04 15.53
C GLU A 349 -23.63 39.85 15.02
N VAL A 350 -24.58 39.39 15.84
CA VAL A 350 -25.60 38.39 15.49
C VAL A 350 -26.64 39.07 14.60
N VAL A 351 -26.74 38.64 13.35
CA VAL A 351 -27.85 39.04 12.45
C VAL A 351 -29.03 38.08 12.64
N PRO A 352 -30.27 38.57 12.80
CA PRO A 352 -31.42 37.72 13.07
C PRO A 352 -31.93 37.00 11.81
N MET A 353 -32.20 35.72 11.99
CA MET A 353 -32.83 34.80 11.05
C MET A 353 -34.24 35.30 10.69
N ARG A 354 -34.41 35.74 9.44
CA ARG A 354 -35.72 36.12 8.88
C ARG A 354 -36.46 34.83 8.50
N GLN A 355 -37.41 34.41 9.34
CA GLN A 355 -38.43 33.43 8.95
C GLN A 355 -39.32 34.05 7.86
N SER A 356 -39.24 33.53 6.64
CA SER A 356 -40.27 33.69 5.62
C SER A 356 -41.07 32.39 5.54
N SER A 357 -42.13 32.34 6.34
CA SER A 357 -43.29 31.50 6.10
C SER A 357 -44.07 32.09 4.93
N TRP A 358 -44.22 31.32 3.85
CA TRP A 358 -45.31 31.46 2.89
C TRP A 358 -45.75 30.07 2.44
N ARG A 359 -46.85 29.65 3.10
CA ARG A 359 -48.10 29.10 2.54
C ARG A 359 -48.07 27.94 1.55
#